data_AF-A0A2J6JAA3-F1
#
_entry.id   AF-A0A2J6JAA3-F1
#
_cell.length_a   1.000
_cell.length_b   1.000
_cell.length_c   1.000
_cell.angle_alpha   90.00
_cell.angle_beta   90.00
_cell.angle_gamma   90.00
#
_symmetry.space_group_name_H-M   'P 1'
#
loop_
_entity.id
_entity.type
_entity.pdbx_description
1 polymer ?
#
loop_
_entity_poly.entity_id
_entity_poly.type
_entity_poly.pdbx_seq_one_letter_code
_entity_poly.pdbx_strand_id
1 'polypeptide(L)'
;MSDAVVAYCREYEGRWKDTTRQEFNSQFEIIVEMLGNPSLNNIERPDLVEFRDALAETRSPATVNKYMSQLSTLLGYASTLQWISGNPAQRLSLPDRRREDEIRVACTNADVKAIFEALQQDKKTFYESGRYERYWLPLLGLYTGARVNELAQLSVDDVSIEEGIPAIRITAQGDPLKRLKSESARREMPLHNDLLTLGFMIYVNNIKAQGHEKLFPSLKPGPKGYSHYFVAKHFTGKNGWMRRSVPSVSDKITFHNFRHTVATQLKNSEEQERLIEEIMGHKHSSLSLGRYGKPYKLDIRQRAINKIDYGIIPQPVEEESDYYCDERQTTIERIYLSCGDTRVQIDPHSKETPQELRQYQRPDLHGYSVFHQEIYQFMQEPTLSQK
;
A
#
# COMPACT_ATOMS: atom_id res chain seq x y z
N MET A 1 1.22 -0.35 41.30
CA MET A 1 0.82 0.13 39.96
C MET A 1 0.23 -1.01 39.11
N SER A 2 0.83 -2.20 39.14
CA SER A 2 0.34 -3.43 38.49
C SER A 2 -1.15 -3.70 38.70
N ASP A 3 -1.65 -3.54 39.93
CA ASP A 3 -3.05 -3.83 40.25
C ASP A 3 -4.01 -2.89 39.51
N ALA A 4 -3.60 -1.63 39.35
CA ALA A 4 -4.35 -0.65 38.59
C ALA A 4 -4.36 -0.98 37.09
N VAL A 5 -3.25 -1.48 36.55
CA VAL A 5 -3.17 -1.98 35.17
C VAL A 5 -4.13 -3.15 34.98
N VAL A 6 -4.11 -4.13 35.90
CA VAL A 6 -5.01 -5.29 35.84
C VAL A 6 -6.47 -4.85 35.89
N ALA A 7 -6.82 -3.97 36.82
CA ALA A 7 -8.18 -3.46 36.94
C ALA A 7 -8.62 -2.70 35.68
N TYR A 8 -7.77 -1.81 35.16
CA TYR A 8 -8.04 -1.06 33.92
C TYR A 8 -8.20 -2.00 32.72
N CYS A 9 -7.28 -2.94 32.52
CA CYS A 9 -7.37 -3.87 31.40
C CYS A 9 -8.60 -4.78 31.50
N ARG A 10 -9.01 -5.18 32.71
CA ARG A 10 -10.23 -5.99 32.94
C ARG A 10 -11.50 -5.22 32.66
N GLU A 11 -11.62 -3.97 33.11
CA GLU A 11 -12.82 -3.17 32.88
C GLU A 11 -13.01 -2.82 31.39
N TYR A 12 -11.90 -2.65 30.67
CA TYR A 12 -11.91 -2.32 29.25
C TYR A 12 -11.75 -3.56 28.35
N GLU A 13 -11.79 -4.77 28.94
CA GLU A 13 -11.72 -6.04 28.23
C GLU A 13 -12.91 -6.14 27.27
N GLY A 14 -12.63 -6.23 25.96
CA GLY A 14 -13.64 -6.26 24.90
C GLY A 14 -13.96 -4.92 24.24
N ARG A 15 -13.47 -3.78 24.77
CA ARG A 15 -13.60 -2.47 24.09
C ARG A 15 -12.53 -2.24 23.03
N TRP A 16 -11.44 -3.00 23.08
CA TRP A 16 -10.31 -2.86 22.16
C TRP A 16 -10.23 -4.02 21.18
N LYS A 17 -9.70 -3.72 19.98
CA LYS A 17 -9.22 -4.76 19.06
C LYS A 17 -8.03 -5.49 19.71
N ASP A 18 -7.85 -6.77 19.40
CA ASP A 18 -6.76 -7.58 19.97
C ASP A 18 -5.38 -6.95 19.82
N THR A 19 -5.11 -6.32 18.67
CA THR A 19 -3.84 -5.63 18.41
C THR A 19 -3.62 -4.44 19.33
N THR A 20 -4.66 -3.66 19.61
CA THR A 20 -4.62 -2.53 20.55
C THR A 20 -4.43 -3.03 21.98
N ARG A 21 -5.09 -4.13 22.37
CA ARG A 21 -4.91 -4.74 23.69
C ARG A 21 -3.47 -5.22 23.88
N GLN A 22 -2.90 -5.93 22.90
CA GLN A 22 -1.50 -6.38 22.95
C GLN A 22 -0.53 -5.21 23.07
N GLU A 23 -0.75 -4.16 22.29
CA GLU A 23 0.05 -2.94 22.33
C GLU A 23 -0.01 -2.23 23.69
N PHE A 24 -1.20 -2.12 24.28
CA PHE A 24 -1.39 -1.52 25.60
C PHE A 24 -0.74 -2.35 26.70
N ASN A 25 -0.90 -3.68 26.66
CA ASN A 25 -0.26 -4.57 27.62
C ASN A 25 1.26 -4.45 27.58
N SER A 26 1.87 -4.51 26.39
CA SER A 26 3.32 -4.34 26.25
C SER A 26 3.80 -2.97 26.73
N GLN A 27 2.99 -1.92 26.58
CA GLN A 27 3.33 -0.60 27.09
C GLN A 27 3.26 -0.53 28.61
N PHE A 28 2.21 -1.10 29.20
CA PHE A 28 2.06 -1.15 30.65
C PHE A 28 3.16 -1.97 31.30
N GLU A 29 3.55 -3.10 30.71
CA GLU A 29 4.68 -3.91 31.19
C GLU A 29 5.95 -3.06 31.29
N ILE A 30 6.31 -2.35 30.22
CA ILE A 30 7.50 -1.47 30.19
C ILE A 30 7.37 -0.34 31.22
N ILE A 31 6.19 0.29 31.33
CA ILE A 31 5.96 1.37 32.30
C ILE A 31 6.14 0.86 33.73
N VAL A 32 5.55 -0.28 34.07
CA VAL A 32 5.60 -0.87 35.41
C VAL A 32 7.04 -1.31 35.74
N GLU A 33 7.73 -1.93 34.79
CA GLU A 33 9.12 -2.38 34.94
C GLU A 33 10.05 -1.18 35.21
N MET A 34 10.00 -0.15 34.36
CA MET A 34 10.88 1.02 34.48
C MET A 34 10.60 1.87 35.72
N LEU A 35 9.35 1.94 36.18
CA LEU A 35 9.00 2.67 37.40
C LEU A 35 9.21 1.84 38.68
N GLY A 36 9.51 0.54 38.58
CA GLY A 36 9.69 -0.34 39.74
C GLY A 36 8.38 -0.69 40.47
N ASN A 37 7.26 -0.69 39.75
CA ASN A 37 5.92 -0.99 40.28
C ASN A 37 5.55 -0.25 41.59
N PRO A 38 5.56 1.09 41.62
CA PRO A 38 5.31 1.85 42.85
C PRO A 38 3.84 1.73 43.28
N SER A 39 3.59 1.96 44.58
CA SER A 39 2.24 2.25 45.06
C SER A 39 1.72 3.50 44.36
N LEU A 40 0.44 3.51 43.96
CA LEU A 40 -0.12 4.66 43.23
C LEU A 40 -0.02 5.97 44.04
N ASN A 41 -0.14 5.89 45.36
CA ASN A 41 -0.04 7.04 46.27
C ASN A 41 1.37 7.62 46.38
N ASN A 42 2.40 6.86 45.98
CA ASN A 42 3.79 7.27 46.01
C ASN A 42 4.29 7.76 44.65
N ILE A 43 3.41 7.84 43.65
CA ILE A 43 3.76 8.37 42.33
C ILE A 43 3.61 9.87 42.36
N GLU A 44 4.74 10.57 42.36
CA GLU A 44 4.76 12.01 42.26
C GLU A 44 5.14 12.47 40.85
N ARG A 45 4.82 13.73 40.55
CA ARG A 45 5.14 14.32 39.25
C ARG A 45 6.65 14.30 38.92
N PRO A 46 7.58 14.54 39.87
CA PRO A 46 9.01 14.44 39.61
C PRO A 46 9.43 13.05 39.11
N ASP A 47 8.94 11.96 39.71
CA ASP A 47 9.26 10.59 39.29
C ASP A 47 8.87 10.34 37.83
N LEU A 48 7.72 10.89 37.43
CA LEU A 48 7.22 10.74 36.06
C LEU A 48 7.98 11.60 35.04
N VAL A 49 8.57 12.71 35.49
CA VAL A 49 9.49 13.51 34.67
C VAL A 49 10.80 12.76 34.45
N GLU A 50 11.37 12.18 35.51
CA GLU A 50 12.57 11.34 35.40
C GLU A 50 12.34 10.14 34.48
N PHE A 51 11.21 9.44 34.65
CA PHE A 51 10.82 8.34 33.75
C PHE A 51 10.70 8.77 32.28
N ARG A 52 10.06 9.92 32.03
CA ARG A 52 9.93 10.48 30.67
C ARG A 52 11.30 10.78 30.07
N ASP A 53 12.19 11.38 30.85
CA ASP A 53 13.50 11.81 30.38
C ASP A 53 14.41 10.59 30.13
N ALA A 54 14.36 9.57 30.99
CA ALA A 54 15.02 8.29 30.76
C ALA A 54 14.51 7.58 29.48
N LEU A 55 13.21 7.64 29.19
CA LEU A 55 12.68 7.13 27.92
C LEU A 55 13.23 7.91 26.71
N ALA A 56 13.42 9.22 26.85
CA ALA A 56 13.87 10.10 25.77
C ALA A 56 15.35 9.88 25.39
N GLU A 57 16.16 9.30 26.27
CA GLU A 57 17.57 8.95 25.97
C GLU A 57 17.69 7.92 24.84
N THR A 58 16.69 7.03 24.69
CA THR A 58 16.77 5.88 23.77
C THR A 58 15.65 5.83 22.74
N ARG A 59 14.63 6.71 22.85
CA ARG A 59 13.41 6.64 22.04
C ARG A 59 13.03 8.00 21.47
N SER A 60 12.38 7.99 20.30
CA SER A 60 11.88 9.21 19.66
C SER A 60 10.79 9.91 20.50
N PRO A 61 10.61 11.24 20.37
CA PRO A 61 9.56 11.98 21.09
C PRO A 61 8.16 11.39 20.90
N ALA A 62 7.81 10.97 19.68
CA ALA A 62 6.54 10.30 19.39
C ALA A 62 6.36 9.01 20.20
N THR A 63 7.42 8.23 20.35
CA THR A 63 7.42 7.00 21.15
C THR A 63 7.26 7.32 22.63
N VAL A 64 8.02 8.30 23.17
CA VAL A 64 7.91 8.74 24.56
C VAL A 64 6.50 9.23 24.88
N ASN A 65 5.93 10.08 24.02
CA ASN A 65 4.58 10.61 24.16
C ASN A 65 3.52 9.51 24.20
N LYS A 66 3.74 8.41 23.49
CA LYS A 66 2.86 7.25 23.51
C LYS A 66 2.84 6.57 24.89
N TYR A 67 4.00 6.36 25.51
CA TYR A 67 4.09 5.85 26.89
C TYR A 67 3.48 6.84 27.88
N MET A 68 3.79 8.13 27.78
CA MET A 68 3.24 9.15 28.68
C MET A 68 1.72 9.30 28.54
N SER A 69 1.18 9.17 27.33
CA SER A 69 -0.26 9.18 27.11
C SER A 69 -0.93 7.95 27.72
N GLN A 70 -0.30 6.78 27.61
CA GLN A 70 -0.81 5.54 28.21
C GLN A 70 -0.80 5.61 29.74
N LEU A 71 0.31 6.09 30.32
CA LEU A 71 0.43 6.33 31.75
C LEU A 71 -0.61 7.34 32.25
N SER A 72 -0.77 8.47 31.56
CA SER A 72 -1.79 9.47 31.87
C SER A 72 -3.21 8.90 31.81
N THR A 73 -3.48 7.98 30.89
CA THR A 73 -4.77 7.29 30.80
C THR A 73 -5.02 6.43 32.05
N LEU A 74 -4.03 5.63 32.44
CA LEU A 74 -4.12 4.78 33.64
C LEU A 74 -4.29 5.59 34.93
N LEU A 75 -3.52 6.65 35.11
CA LEU A 75 -3.61 7.49 36.31
C LEU A 75 -4.89 8.34 36.31
N GLY A 76 -5.39 8.75 35.14
CA GLY A 76 -6.71 9.36 35.01
C GLY A 76 -7.85 8.42 35.43
N TYR A 77 -7.76 7.15 35.04
CA TYR A 77 -8.68 6.10 35.50
C TYR A 77 -8.60 5.89 37.03
N ALA A 78 -7.39 5.75 37.58
CA ALA A 78 -7.19 5.62 39.03
C ALA A 78 -7.73 6.83 39.81
N SER A 79 -7.58 8.04 39.28
CA SER A 79 -8.15 9.25 39.87
C SER A 79 -9.67 9.27 39.82
N THR A 80 -10.28 8.77 38.74
CA THR A 80 -11.75 8.68 38.60
C THR A 80 -12.33 7.71 39.64
N LEU A 81 -11.61 6.63 39.96
CA LEU A 81 -11.95 5.70 41.03
C LEU A 81 -11.50 6.16 42.42
N GLN A 82 -10.99 7.39 42.54
CA GLN A 82 -10.54 8.01 43.79
C GLN A 82 -9.41 7.24 44.49
N TRP A 83 -8.63 6.44 43.75
CA TRP A 83 -7.44 5.76 44.29
C TRP A 83 -6.27 6.71 44.49
N ILE A 84 -6.24 7.80 43.72
CA ILE A 84 -5.28 8.90 43.83
C ILE A 84 -5.99 10.23 43.63
N SER A 85 -5.37 11.31 44.11
CA SER A 85 -5.86 12.68 43.90
C SER A 85 -5.24 13.27 42.63
N GLY A 86 -6.04 13.40 41.57
CA GLY A 86 -5.61 13.98 40.30
C GLY A 86 -4.71 13.06 39.47
N ASN A 87 -4.16 13.60 38.39
CA ASN A 87 -3.33 12.85 37.44
C ASN A 87 -1.93 13.48 37.33
N PRO A 88 -0.90 12.92 37.99
CA PRO A 88 0.44 13.50 37.98
C PRO A 88 1.12 13.43 36.60
N ALA A 89 0.67 12.52 35.71
CA ALA A 89 1.16 12.40 34.34
C ALA A 89 0.53 13.40 33.35
N GLN A 90 -0.45 14.19 33.80
CA GLN A 90 -1.15 15.12 32.93
C GLN A 90 -0.18 16.14 32.30
N ARG A 91 -0.28 16.31 30.97
CA ARG A 91 0.53 17.26 30.16
C ARG A 91 2.05 17.07 30.30
N LEU A 92 2.54 15.83 30.43
CA LEU A 92 3.97 15.51 30.40
C LEU A 92 4.52 15.13 29.01
N SER A 93 3.79 15.42 27.93
CA SER A 93 4.27 15.15 26.57
C SER A 93 5.45 16.05 26.18
N LEU A 94 6.43 15.48 25.47
CA LEU A 94 7.52 16.20 24.82
C LEU A 94 7.06 16.78 23.47
N PRO A 95 7.53 17.98 23.09
CA PRO A 95 7.30 18.48 21.73
C PRO A 95 8.06 17.61 20.73
N ASP A 96 7.36 17.12 19.70
CA ASP A 96 8.02 16.50 18.55
C ASP A 96 8.39 17.61 17.56
N ARG A 97 9.68 18.00 17.55
CA ARG A 97 10.18 19.09 16.70
C ARG A 97 10.54 18.64 15.28
N ARG A 98 10.41 17.34 14.99
CA ARG A 98 10.62 16.82 13.63
C ARG A 98 9.55 17.41 12.71
N ARG A 99 9.95 17.77 11.50
CA ARG A 99 9.00 18.31 10.53
C ARG A 99 8.08 17.20 10.00
N GLU A 100 6.86 17.55 9.59
CA GLU A 100 5.91 16.53 9.07
C GLU A 100 6.45 15.78 7.86
N ASP A 101 7.23 16.44 7.00
CA ASP A 101 7.87 15.84 5.82
C ASP A 101 9.00 14.87 6.17
N GLU A 102 9.66 15.04 7.32
CA GLU A 102 10.62 14.06 7.85
C GLU A 102 9.92 12.81 8.41
N ILE A 103 8.67 12.95 8.87
CA ILE A 103 7.87 11.87 9.44
C ILE A 103 7.11 11.11 8.33
N ARG A 104 6.61 11.82 7.32
CA ARG A 104 5.77 11.31 6.23
C ARG A 104 6.50 11.37 4.88
N VAL A 105 7.70 10.81 4.85
CA VAL A 105 8.53 10.78 3.64
C VAL A 105 7.78 10.08 2.51
N ALA A 106 7.54 10.78 1.40
CA ALA A 106 7.09 10.16 0.15
C ALA A 106 8.30 9.64 -0.63
N CYS A 107 8.12 8.54 -1.37
CA CYS A 107 9.14 8.09 -2.31
C CYS A 107 9.27 9.11 -3.44
N THR A 108 10.50 9.39 -3.87
CA THR A 108 10.76 10.16 -5.09
C THR A 108 10.48 9.29 -6.32
N ASN A 109 10.28 9.90 -7.50
CA ASN A 109 10.15 9.13 -8.74
C ASN A 109 11.40 8.28 -9.02
N ALA A 110 12.59 8.75 -8.62
CA ALA A 110 13.82 7.97 -8.71
C ALA A 110 13.79 6.72 -7.81
N ASP A 111 13.28 6.85 -6.57
CA ASP A 111 13.07 5.70 -5.69
C ASP A 111 12.08 4.70 -6.30
N VAL A 112 10.94 5.20 -6.83
CA VAL A 112 9.92 4.36 -7.46
C VAL A 112 10.47 3.64 -8.68
N LYS A 113 11.25 4.33 -9.52
CA LYS A 113 11.91 3.73 -10.68
C LYS A 113 12.90 2.64 -10.27
N ALA A 114 13.76 2.90 -9.28
CA ALA A 114 14.70 1.91 -8.77
C ALA A 114 13.99 0.67 -8.17
N ILE A 115 12.88 0.89 -7.46
CA ILE A 115 12.03 -0.21 -6.97
C ILE A 115 11.47 -1.00 -8.15
N PHE A 116 10.89 -0.32 -9.15
CA PHE A 116 10.28 -0.96 -10.30
C PHE A 116 11.28 -1.81 -11.09
N GLU A 117 12.47 -1.28 -11.39
CA GLU A 117 13.53 -1.98 -12.13
C GLU A 117 13.94 -3.26 -11.40
N ALA A 118 14.14 -3.20 -10.10
CA ALA A 118 14.48 -4.38 -9.31
C ALA A 118 13.34 -5.42 -9.26
N LEU A 119 12.08 -4.97 -9.21
CA LEU A 119 10.94 -5.89 -9.30
C LEU A 119 10.89 -6.58 -10.65
N GLN A 120 11.24 -5.91 -11.76
CA GLN A 120 11.32 -6.56 -13.07
C GLN A 120 12.47 -7.58 -13.14
N GLN A 121 13.64 -7.25 -12.59
CA GLN A 121 14.79 -8.16 -12.53
C GLN A 121 14.47 -9.43 -11.74
N ASP A 122 13.84 -9.28 -10.57
CA ASP A 122 13.53 -10.41 -9.67
C ASP A 122 12.21 -11.13 -10.01
N LYS A 123 11.42 -10.61 -10.97
CA LYS A 123 10.09 -11.12 -11.32
C LYS A 123 10.12 -12.62 -11.57
N LYS A 124 11.11 -13.09 -12.33
CA LYS A 124 11.26 -14.52 -12.66
C LYS A 124 11.35 -15.37 -11.40
N THR A 125 12.31 -15.05 -10.54
CA THR A 125 12.56 -15.73 -9.27
C THR A 125 11.34 -15.71 -8.34
N PHE A 126 10.58 -14.61 -8.32
CA PHE A 126 9.34 -14.54 -7.54
C PHE A 126 8.28 -15.50 -8.06
N TYR A 127 8.10 -15.60 -9.37
CA TYR A 127 7.13 -16.50 -9.98
C TYR A 127 7.50 -17.97 -9.79
N GLU A 128 8.76 -18.36 -10.02
CA GLU A 128 9.23 -19.74 -9.79
C GLU A 128 9.08 -20.18 -8.34
N SER A 129 9.30 -19.26 -7.40
CA SER A 129 9.16 -19.55 -5.97
C SER A 129 7.72 -19.43 -5.45
N GLY A 130 6.74 -19.16 -6.32
CA GLY A 130 5.34 -18.94 -5.94
C GLY A 130 5.12 -17.69 -5.08
N ARG A 131 6.11 -16.79 -5.01
CA ARG A 131 6.11 -15.57 -4.19
C ARG A 131 5.64 -14.34 -4.96
N TYR A 132 4.51 -14.48 -5.64
CA TYR A 132 3.91 -13.43 -6.48
C TYR A 132 3.63 -12.13 -5.71
N GLU A 133 3.38 -12.22 -4.40
CA GLU A 133 3.13 -11.09 -3.53
C GLU A 133 4.29 -10.09 -3.50
N ARG A 134 5.53 -10.56 -3.71
CA ARG A 134 6.72 -9.69 -3.73
C ARG A 134 6.77 -8.80 -4.96
N TYR A 135 6.23 -9.27 -6.08
CA TYR A 135 6.11 -8.48 -7.30
C TYR A 135 4.91 -7.52 -7.22
N TRP A 136 3.74 -8.06 -6.91
CA TRP A 136 2.49 -7.31 -7.04
C TRP A 136 2.18 -6.36 -5.89
N LEU A 137 2.47 -6.70 -4.64
CA LEU A 137 2.09 -5.84 -3.52
C LEU A 137 2.77 -4.45 -3.56
N PRO A 138 4.08 -4.32 -3.87
CA PRO A 138 4.68 -3.00 -4.03
C PRO A 138 4.04 -2.18 -5.15
N LEU A 139 3.80 -2.78 -6.32
CA LEU A 139 3.14 -2.12 -7.45
C LEU A 139 1.73 -1.66 -7.09
N LEU A 140 0.93 -2.56 -6.51
CA LEU A 140 -0.40 -2.22 -6.01
C LEU A 140 -0.35 -1.12 -4.95
N GLY A 141 0.61 -1.17 -4.03
CA GLY A 141 0.81 -0.13 -3.01
C GLY A 141 1.10 1.25 -3.61
N LEU A 142 1.94 1.29 -4.66
CA LEU A 142 2.31 2.50 -5.38
C LEU A 142 1.17 3.07 -6.23
N TYR A 143 0.23 2.27 -6.72
CA TYR A 143 -0.86 2.79 -7.57
C TYR A 143 -2.21 2.96 -6.84
N THR A 144 -2.40 2.32 -5.68
CA THR A 144 -3.68 2.38 -4.95
C THR A 144 -3.61 3.14 -3.63
N GLY A 145 -2.41 3.30 -3.06
CA GLY A 145 -2.21 3.84 -1.71
C GLY A 145 -2.85 3.00 -0.60
N ALA A 146 -3.34 1.80 -0.89
CA ALA A 146 -3.99 0.94 0.09
C ALA A 146 -3.00 0.47 1.17
N ARG A 147 -3.51 0.18 2.37
CA ARG A 147 -2.64 -0.38 3.42
C ARG A 147 -2.19 -1.77 3.02
N VAL A 148 -0.97 -2.15 3.38
CA VAL A 148 -0.43 -3.46 2.99
C VAL A 148 -1.33 -4.64 3.36
N ASN A 149 -1.95 -4.64 4.54
CA ASN A 149 -2.86 -5.73 4.93
C ASN A 149 -4.17 -5.71 4.13
N GLU A 150 -4.63 -4.54 3.66
CA GLU A 150 -5.81 -4.45 2.80
C GLU A 150 -5.56 -5.15 1.46
N LEU A 151 -4.34 -5.05 0.91
CA LEU A 151 -3.93 -5.71 -0.32
C LEU A 151 -3.53 -7.18 -0.11
N ALA A 152 -2.78 -7.46 0.95
CA ALA A 152 -2.24 -8.79 1.25
C ALA A 152 -3.34 -9.82 1.58
N GLN A 153 -4.49 -9.38 2.08
CA GLN A 153 -5.60 -10.26 2.48
C GLN A 153 -6.59 -10.57 1.33
N LEU A 154 -6.41 -9.96 0.15
CA LEU A 154 -7.33 -10.07 -0.97
C LEU A 154 -7.60 -11.53 -1.35
N SER A 155 -8.87 -11.82 -1.58
CA SER A 155 -9.33 -13.02 -2.28
C SER A 155 -9.36 -12.74 -3.79
N VAL A 156 -9.34 -13.80 -4.62
CA VAL A 156 -9.48 -13.62 -6.07
C VAL A 156 -10.78 -12.91 -6.45
N ASP A 157 -11.87 -13.17 -5.72
CA ASP A 157 -13.18 -12.55 -5.95
C ASP A 157 -13.30 -11.11 -5.43
N ASP A 158 -12.26 -10.59 -4.75
CA ASP A 158 -12.18 -9.15 -4.46
C ASP A 158 -11.71 -8.34 -5.68
N VAL A 159 -11.30 -8.99 -6.77
CA VAL A 159 -10.92 -8.32 -8.02
C VAL A 159 -11.97 -8.62 -9.08
N SER A 160 -12.67 -7.58 -9.52
CA SER A 160 -13.79 -7.69 -10.46
C SER A 160 -13.81 -6.53 -11.45
N ILE A 161 -14.67 -6.62 -12.46
CA ILE A 161 -14.99 -5.52 -13.34
C ILE A 161 -16.31 -4.94 -12.85
N GLU A 162 -16.27 -3.72 -12.31
CA GLU A 162 -17.43 -3.00 -11.79
C GLU A 162 -17.70 -1.82 -12.72
N GLU A 163 -18.93 -1.65 -13.20
CA GLU A 163 -19.29 -0.56 -14.13
C GLU A 163 -18.40 -0.51 -15.39
N GLY A 164 -17.87 -1.65 -15.84
CA GLY A 164 -16.93 -1.75 -16.97
C GLY A 164 -15.48 -1.40 -16.64
N ILE A 165 -15.15 -1.14 -15.37
CA ILE A 165 -13.83 -0.73 -14.90
C ILE A 165 -13.24 -1.82 -13.98
N PRO A 166 -12.04 -2.35 -14.26
CA PRO A 166 -11.35 -3.26 -13.36
C PRO A 166 -11.07 -2.60 -12.00
N ALA A 167 -11.45 -3.25 -10.91
CA ALA A 167 -11.35 -2.71 -9.55
C ALA A 167 -11.01 -3.76 -8.50
N ILE A 168 -10.48 -3.28 -7.37
CA ILE A 168 -10.23 -4.06 -6.15
C ILE A 168 -11.24 -3.63 -5.08
N ARG A 169 -11.98 -4.60 -4.55
CA ARG A 169 -12.85 -4.44 -3.39
C ARG A 169 -12.07 -4.54 -2.09
N ILE A 170 -11.84 -3.41 -1.43
CA ILE A 170 -11.27 -3.38 -0.09
C ILE A 170 -12.39 -3.67 0.92
N THR A 171 -12.39 -4.88 1.49
CA THR A 171 -13.45 -5.34 2.39
C THR A 171 -12.92 -6.20 3.55
N ALA A 172 -13.74 -6.33 4.60
CA ALA A 172 -13.56 -7.31 5.67
C ALA A 172 -14.49 -8.53 5.51
N GLN A 173 -15.30 -8.59 4.45
CA GLN A 173 -16.27 -9.67 4.20
C GLN A 173 -15.66 -10.82 3.40
N GLY A 174 -16.37 -11.96 3.39
CA GLY A 174 -16.02 -13.15 2.61
C GLY A 174 -14.97 -14.05 3.26
N ASP A 175 -14.23 -13.55 4.25
CA ASP A 175 -13.26 -14.35 4.99
C ASP A 175 -13.15 -13.84 6.45
N PRO A 176 -13.35 -14.71 7.46
CA PRO A 176 -13.27 -14.35 8.87
C PRO A 176 -11.90 -13.89 9.33
N LEU A 177 -10.85 -13.94 8.51
CA LEU A 177 -9.51 -13.41 8.80
C LEU A 177 -9.26 -12.02 8.20
N LYS A 178 -10.11 -11.54 7.28
CA LYS A 178 -9.97 -10.19 6.72
C LYS A 178 -10.28 -9.14 7.76
N ARG A 179 -9.45 -8.10 7.82
CA ARG A 179 -9.59 -7.00 8.78
C ARG A 179 -9.37 -5.67 8.10
N LEU A 180 -10.17 -4.68 8.50
CA LEU A 180 -9.98 -3.29 8.13
C LEU A 180 -9.62 -2.46 9.36
N LYS A 181 -8.79 -1.44 9.15
CA LYS A 181 -8.38 -0.53 10.24
C LYS A 181 -9.58 0.24 10.80
N SER A 182 -10.46 0.70 9.92
CA SER A 182 -11.69 1.45 10.22
C SER A 182 -12.78 1.11 9.20
N GLU A 183 -14.03 1.44 9.52
CA GLU A 183 -15.16 1.33 8.58
C GLU A 183 -14.93 2.13 7.29
N SER A 184 -14.32 3.32 7.40
CA SER A 184 -13.99 4.19 6.26
C SER A 184 -13.01 3.58 5.27
N ALA A 185 -12.34 2.47 5.61
CA ALA A 185 -11.43 1.80 4.69
C ALA A 185 -12.17 0.96 3.63
N ARG A 186 -13.44 0.60 3.89
CA ARG A 186 -14.24 -0.20 2.94
C ARG A 186 -14.54 0.64 1.71
N ARG A 187 -14.10 0.18 0.53
CA ARG A 187 -14.28 0.89 -0.74
C ARG A 187 -14.00 -0.02 -1.94
N GLU A 188 -14.56 0.34 -3.08
CA GLU A 188 -14.10 -0.14 -4.39
C GLU A 188 -12.95 0.74 -4.86
N MET A 189 -11.87 0.15 -5.34
CA MET A 189 -10.67 0.85 -5.80
C MET A 189 -10.42 0.54 -7.28
N PRO A 190 -10.68 1.48 -8.20
CA PRO A 190 -10.33 1.30 -9.61
C PRO A 190 -8.83 1.02 -9.80
N LEU A 191 -8.48 0.18 -10.77
CA LEU A 191 -7.10 -0.20 -11.07
C LEU A 191 -6.45 0.79 -12.03
N HIS A 192 -5.28 1.32 -11.68
CA HIS A 192 -4.49 2.16 -12.57
C HIS A 192 -4.16 1.46 -13.90
N ASN A 193 -4.13 2.20 -15.01
CA ASN A 193 -3.83 1.66 -16.33
C ASN A 193 -2.49 0.92 -16.37
N ASP A 194 -1.43 1.46 -15.77
CA ASP A 194 -0.13 0.79 -15.67
C ASP A 194 -0.20 -0.60 -15.01
N LEU A 195 -1.09 -0.83 -14.03
CA LEU A 195 -1.28 -2.16 -13.45
C LEU A 195 -1.90 -3.14 -14.45
N LEU A 196 -2.82 -2.64 -15.29
CA LEU A 196 -3.40 -3.41 -16.39
C LEU A 196 -2.33 -3.71 -17.45
N THR A 197 -1.53 -2.71 -17.80
CA THR A 197 -0.37 -2.81 -18.71
C THR A 197 0.74 -3.72 -18.16
N LEU A 198 0.81 -3.96 -16.85
CA LEU A 198 1.73 -4.91 -16.25
C LEU A 198 1.17 -6.33 -16.17
N GLY A 199 -0.11 -6.52 -16.54
CA GLY A 199 -0.75 -7.83 -16.65
C GLY A 199 -1.40 -8.29 -15.35
N PHE A 200 -1.81 -7.37 -14.48
CA PHE A 200 -2.39 -7.73 -13.18
C PHE A 200 -3.66 -8.58 -13.31
N MET A 201 -4.54 -8.27 -14.26
CA MET A 201 -5.76 -9.06 -14.50
C MET A 201 -5.45 -10.48 -14.98
N ILE A 202 -4.35 -10.66 -15.70
CA ILE A 202 -3.90 -11.98 -16.18
C ILE A 202 -3.41 -12.80 -15.00
N TYR A 203 -2.62 -12.18 -14.11
CA TYR A 203 -2.24 -12.80 -12.86
C TYR A 203 -3.46 -13.25 -12.02
N VAL A 204 -4.44 -12.37 -11.83
CA VAL A 204 -5.69 -12.68 -11.10
C VAL A 204 -6.39 -13.88 -11.72
N ASN A 205 -6.57 -13.88 -13.06
CA ASN A 205 -7.22 -14.98 -13.77
C ASN A 205 -6.45 -16.30 -13.65
N ASN A 206 -5.12 -16.26 -13.70
CA ASN A 206 -4.28 -17.45 -13.54
C ASN A 206 -4.39 -18.04 -12.13
N ILE A 207 -4.36 -17.20 -11.09
CA ILE A 207 -4.53 -17.65 -9.71
C ILE A 207 -5.93 -18.25 -9.51
N LYS A 208 -6.97 -17.64 -10.09
CA LYS A 208 -8.33 -18.17 -10.06
C LYS A 208 -8.46 -19.50 -10.80
N ALA A 209 -7.85 -19.64 -11.98
CA ALA A 209 -7.86 -20.86 -12.77
C ALA A 209 -7.13 -22.03 -12.07
N GLN A 210 -6.13 -21.73 -11.24
CA GLN A 210 -5.45 -22.69 -10.38
C GLN A 210 -6.29 -23.11 -9.15
N GLY A 211 -7.49 -22.55 -8.98
CA GLY A 211 -8.41 -22.89 -7.88
C GLY A 211 -8.06 -22.25 -6.54
N HIS A 212 -7.21 -21.22 -6.52
CA HIS A 212 -6.89 -20.52 -5.28
C HIS A 212 -7.99 -19.53 -4.89
N GLU A 213 -8.40 -19.57 -3.62
CA GLU A 213 -9.33 -18.57 -3.06
C GLU A 213 -8.63 -17.23 -2.75
N LYS A 214 -7.36 -17.30 -2.33
CA LYS A 214 -6.53 -16.13 -2.03
C LYS A 214 -5.83 -15.62 -3.27
N LEU A 215 -5.82 -14.30 -3.44
CA LEU A 215 -5.10 -13.68 -4.54
C LEU A 215 -3.58 -13.92 -4.40
N PHE A 216 -3.06 -13.96 -3.16
CA PHE A 216 -1.66 -14.27 -2.85
C PHE A 216 -1.55 -15.57 -2.04
N PRO A 217 -1.48 -16.74 -2.69
CA PRO A 217 -1.56 -18.05 -2.01
C PRO A 217 -0.42 -18.35 -1.04
N SER A 218 0.75 -17.74 -1.25
CA SER A 218 1.95 -17.89 -0.41
C SER A 218 1.81 -17.21 0.97
N LEU A 219 0.90 -16.25 1.11
CA LEU A 219 0.75 -15.46 2.32
C LEU A 219 -0.05 -16.21 3.37
N LYS A 220 0.57 -16.40 4.54
CA LYS A 220 -0.07 -16.98 5.71
C LYS A 220 -0.46 -15.87 6.70
N PRO A 221 -1.63 -15.95 7.36
CA PRO A 221 -2.03 -14.98 8.35
C PRO A 221 -1.12 -15.08 9.59
N GLY A 222 -0.74 -13.93 10.14
CA GLY A 222 -0.13 -13.79 11.46
C GLY A 222 -1.01 -12.96 12.41
N PRO A 223 -0.50 -12.58 13.60
CA PRO A 223 -1.26 -11.83 14.61
C PRO A 223 -1.82 -10.48 14.11
N LYS A 224 -1.20 -9.90 13.08
CA LYS A 224 -1.60 -8.62 12.46
C LYS A 224 -2.18 -8.79 11.05
N GLY A 225 -2.64 -9.99 10.71
CA GLY A 225 -3.13 -10.34 9.38
C GLY A 225 -2.02 -10.82 8.45
N TYR A 226 -2.16 -10.58 7.15
CA TYR A 226 -1.33 -11.15 6.08
C TYR A 226 -0.09 -10.30 5.73
N SER A 227 0.14 -9.19 6.43
CA SER A 227 1.17 -8.22 6.07
C SER A 227 2.54 -8.41 6.71
N HIS A 228 2.79 -9.50 7.43
CA HIS A 228 3.99 -9.66 8.26
C HIS A 228 5.30 -9.65 7.46
N TYR A 229 5.31 -10.12 6.21
CA TYR A 229 6.50 -10.06 5.34
C TYR A 229 6.81 -8.66 4.79
N PHE A 230 5.90 -7.70 4.99
CA PHE A 230 6.00 -6.35 4.44
C PHE A 230 6.10 -5.26 5.52
N VAL A 231 6.22 -5.66 6.78
CA VAL A 231 6.63 -4.73 7.85
C VAL A 231 8.08 -4.30 7.60
N ALA A 232 8.44 -3.10 8.07
CA ALA A 232 9.76 -2.50 7.84
C ALA A 232 10.91 -3.50 8.00
N LYS A 233 10.93 -4.27 9.10
CA LYS A 233 11.95 -5.30 9.37
C LYS A 233 12.17 -6.32 8.23
N HIS A 234 11.10 -6.79 7.59
CA HIS A 234 11.13 -7.84 6.57
C HIS A 234 11.10 -7.30 5.14
N PHE A 235 10.73 -6.03 4.97
CA PHE A 235 10.68 -5.34 3.69
C PHE A 235 11.99 -4.62 3.39
N THR A 236 12.25 -3.50 4.09
CA THR A 236 13.39 -2.58 3.84
C THR A 236 14.45 -2.57 4.94
N GLY A 237 14.20 -3.23 6.06
CA GLY A 237 15.17 -3.39 7.14
C GLY A 237 16.41 -4.13 6.67
N LYS A 238 17.45 -4.17 7.51
CA LYS A 238 18.78 -4.74 7.19
C LYS A 238 18.73 -6.12 6.52
N ASN A 239 17.78 -6.97 6.93
CA ASN A 239 17.60 -8.33 6.40
C ASN A 239 16.36 -8.47 5.49
N GLY A 240 15.71 -7.36 5.17
CA GLY A 240 14.52 -7.31 4.34
C GLY A 240 14.82 -7.66 2.88
N TRP A 241 13.83 -8.21 2.18
CA TRP A 241 14.05 -8.67 0.80
C TRP A 241 14.20 -7.51 -0.17
N MET A 242 13.49 -6.39 0.02
CA MET A 242 13.62 -5.21 -0.84
C MET A 242 14.97 -4.51 -0.66
N ARG A 243 15.54 -4.50 0.55
CA ARG A 243 16.87 -3.93 0.80
C ARG A 243 17.98 -4.64 0.02
N ARG A 244 17.84 -5.95 -0.21
CA ARG A 244 18.79 -6.72 -1.01
C ARG A 244 18.69 -6.39 -2.50
N SER A 245 17.46 -6.18 -2.99
CA SER A 245 17.21 -5.89 -4.40
C SER A 245 17.45 -4.41 -4.76
N VAL A 246 17.27 -3.48 -3.81
CA VAL A 246 17.35 -2.03 -4.05
C VAL A 246 18.16 -1.31 -2.94
N PRO A 247 19.50 -1.44 -2.91
CA PRO A 247 20.32 -0.82 -1.87
C PRO A 247 20.31 0.72 -1.92
N SER A 248 19.99 1.32 -3.08
CA SER A 248 19.88 2.77 -3.27
C SER A 248 18.69 3.40 -2.53
N VAL A 249 17.64 2.62 -2.27
CA VAL A 249 16.45 3.08 -1.55
C VAL A 249 16.74 3.12 -0.05
N SER A 250 16.39 4.25 0.58
CA SER A 250 16.59 4.45 2.01
C SER A 250 15.94 3.34 2.84
N ASP A 251 16.64 2.89 3.88
CA ASP A 251 16.11 1.93 4.87
C ASP A 251 14.93 2.48 5.69
N LYS A 252 14.67 3.79 5.60
CA LYS A 252 13.50 4.46 6.18
C LYS A 252 12.25 4.32 5.32
N ILE A 253 12.37 3.98 4.04
CA ILE A 253 11.21 3.72 3.19
C ILE A 253 10.58 2.42 3.65
N THR A 254 9.28 2.43 3.89
CA THR A 254 8.46 1.28 4.25
C THR A 254 7.29 1.21 3.29
N PHE A 255 6.52 0.12 3.34
CA PHE A 255 5.29 0.03 2.53
C PHE A 255 4.32 1.19 2.80
N HIS A 256 4.32 1.76 4.02
CA HIS A 256 3.45 2.90 4.31
C HIS A 256 3.85 4.18 3.56
N ASN A 257 5.11 4.30 3.17
CA ASN A 257 5.58 5.43 2.38
C ASN A 257 4.96 5.43 0.98
N PHE A 258 4.63 4.27 0.39
CA PHE A 258 3.91 4.21 -0.89
C PHE A 258 2.54 4.89 -0.80
N ARG A 259 1.86 4.73 0.34
CA ARG A 259 0.61 5.45 0.60
C ARG A 259 0.82 6.96 0.67
N HIS A 260 1.91 7.43 1.30
CA HIS A 260 2.26 8.86 1.28
C HIS A 260 2.58 9.34 -0.13
N THR A 261 3.30 8.55 -0.92
CA THR A 261 3.59 8.84 -2.32
C THR A 261 2.32 9.02 -3.13
N VAL A 262 1.34 8.11 -3.03
CA VAL A 262 0.05 8.23 -3.72
C VAL A 262 -0.71 9.48 -3.29
N ALA A 263 -0.76 9.77 -1.98
CA ALA A 263 -1.42 10.97 -1.48
C ALA A 263 -0.77 12.25 -2.04
N THR A 264 0.56 12.29 -2.09
CA THR A 264 1.33 13.41 -2.66
C THR A 264 1.08 13.56 -4.15
N GLN A 265 1.10 12.47 -4.93
CA GLN A 265 0.84 12.51 -6.37
C GLN A 265 -0.58 13.00 -6.69
N LEU A 266 -1.59 12.50 -5.97
CA LEU A 266 -2.97 12.96 -6.13
C LEU A 266 -3.16 14.42 -5.71
N LYS A 267 -2.43 14.88 -4.68
CA LYS A 267 -2.46 16.29 -4.28
C LYS A 267 -1.82 17.19 -5.34
N ASN A 268 -0.71 16.74 -5.95
CA ASN A 268 -0.01 17.47 -6.99
C ASN A 268 -0.73 17.44 -8.34
N SER A 269 -1.71 16.54 -8.53
CA SER A 269 -2.57 16.49 -9.73
C SER A 269 -3.83 17.36 -9.62
N GLU A 270 -3.87 18.24 -8.60
CA GLU A 270 -4.92 19.21 -8.32
C GLU A 270 -6.31 18.59 -8.07
N GLU A 271 -6.35 17.34 -7.61
CA GLU A 271 -7.61 16.68 -7.28
C GLU A 271 -8.24 17.24 -6.00
N GLN A 272 -9.58 17.19 -5.94
CA GLN A 272 -10.31 17.64 -4.77
C GLN A 272 -9.95 16.79 -3.55
N GLU A 273 -9.66 17.42 -2.41
CA GLU A 273 -9.28 16.73 -1.16
C GLU A 273 -10.27 15.62 -0.79
N ARG A 274 -11.57 15.85 -1.00
CA ARG A 274 -12.62 14.84 -0.75
C ARG A 274 -12.47 13.59 -1.62
N LEU A 275 -12.13 13.77 -2.90
CA LEU A 275 -11.90 12.65 -3.81
C LEU A 275 -10.65 11.87 -3.39
N ILE A 276 -9.59 12.58 -3.00
CA ILE A 276 -8.37 11.98 -2.45
C ILE A 276 -8.68 11.20 -1.18
N GLU A 277 -9.43 11.77 -0.23
CA GLU A 277 -9.85 11.10 1.01
C GLU A 277 -10.63 9.81 0.71
N GLU A 278 -11.54 9.83 -0.26
CA GLU A 278 -12.35 8.68 -0.65
C GLU A 278 -11.49 7.57 -1.30
N ILE A 279 -10.62 7.92 -2.26
CA ILE A 279 -9.64 6.99 -2.85
C ILE A 279 -8.77 6.39 -1.75
N MET A 280 -8.31 7.20 -0.81
CA MET A 280 -7.43 6.76 0.26
C MET A 280 -8.17 5.97 1.36
N GLY A 281 -9.50 6.04 1.45
CA GLY A 281 -10.28 5.43 2.54
C GLY A 281 -10.12 6.14 3.88
N HIS A 282 -9.99 7.47 3.85
CA HIS A 282 -10.00 8.34 5.01
C HIS A 282 -11.44 8.65 5.45
N LYS A 283 -11.62 8.93 6.74
CA LYS A 283 -12.91 9.40 7.25
C LYS A 283 -13.05 10.88 6.87
N HIS A 284 -14.17 11.24 6.25
CA HIS A 284 -14.43 12.62 5.86
C HIS A 284 -14.47 13.55 7.08
N SER A 285 -13.83 14.71 6.93
CA SER A 285 -13.75 15.75 7.95
C SER A 285 -15.04 16.59 8.07
N SER A 286 -15.88 16.65 7.03
CA SER A 286 -17.09 17.50 7.02
C SER A 286 -18.38 16.74 7.41
N LEU A 287 -19.14 17.32 8.37
CA LEU A 287 -20.35 16.73 8.95
C LEU A 287 -21.59 16.74 8.01
N SER A 288 -21.67 17.66 7.05
CA SER A 288 -22.89 17.92 6.28
C SER A 288 -23.01 17.07 5.01
N LEU A 289 -21.94 16.94 4.23
CA LEU A 289 -21.93 16.21 2.95
C LEU A 289 -21.41 14.78 3.08
N GLY A 290 -20.60 14.48 4.10
CA GLY A 290 -20.14 13.12 4.40
C GLY A 290 -21.25 12.20 4.94
N ARG A 291 -22.37 12.77 5.39
CA ARG A 291 -23.52 12.03 5.94
C ARG A 291 -24.60 11.72 4.90
N TYR A 292 -24.67 12.48 3.80
CA TYR A 292 -25.75 12.40 2.79
C TYR A 292 -25.27 12.22 1.34
N GLY A 293 -23.99 12.45 1.03
CA GLY A 293 -23.46 12.25 -0.32
C GLY A 293 -23.14 10.77 -0.58
N LYS A 294 -23.59 10.24 -1.73
CA LYS A 294 -23.09 8.95 -2.24
C LYS A 294 -21.59 9.07 -2.59
N PRO A 295 -20.83 7.96 -2.56
CA PRO A 295 -19.45 7.93 -3.05
C PRO A 295 -19.34 8.46 -4.48
N TYR A 296 -18.18 9.00 -4.85
CA TYR A 296 -17.89 9.34 -6.24
C TYR A 296 -18.01 8.09 -7.12
N LYS A 297 -18.48 8.27 -8.35
CA LYS A 297 -18.54 7.18 -9.34
C LYS A 297 -17.15 6.61 -9.61
N LEU A 298 -17.12 5.34 -10.02
CA LEU A 298 -15.86 4.62 -10.21
C LEU A 298 -15.01 5.23 -11.33
N ASP A 299 -15.64 5.75 -12.39
CA ASP A 299 -14.98 6.45 -13.50
C ASP A 299 -14.28 7.75 -13.06
N ILE A 300 -14.88 8.49 -12.12
CA ILE A 300 -14.29 9.72 -11.58
C ILE A 300 -13.03 9.36 -10.78
N ARG A 301 -13.12 8.33 -9.93
CA ARG A 301 -11.98 7.84 -9.15
C ARG A 301 -10.87 7.29 -10.06
N GLN A 302 -11.24 6.54 -11.10
CA GLN A 302 -10.30 6.00 -12.08
C GLN A 302 -9.52 7.10 -12.81
N ARG A 303 -10.20 8.17 -13.25
CA ARG A 303 -9.54 9.33 -13.89
C ARG A 303 -8.52 9.99 -12.98
N ALA A 304 -8.86 10.20 -11.71
CA ALA A 304 -7.93 10.77 -10.73
C ALA A 304 -6.74 9.84 -10.44
N ILE A 305 -6.99 8.54 -10.27
CA ILE A 305 -5.93 7.54 -10.07
C ILE A 305 -4.98 7.52 -11.27
N ASN A 306 -5.50 7.53 -12.51
CA ASN A 306 -4.72 7.53 -13.74
C ASN A 306 -3.90 8.81 -13.99
N LYS A 307 -4.00 9.84 -13.13
CA LYS A 307 -3.07 10.97 -13.14
C LYS A 307 -1.77 10.69 -12.37
N ILE A 308 -1.68 9.58 -11.64
CA ILE A 308 -0.45 9.16 -10.96
C ILE A 308 0.53 8.67 -12.02
N ASP A 309 1.57 9.45 -12.28
CA ASP A 309 2.62 9.08 -13.21
C ASP A 309 3.99 9.04 -12.51
N TYR A 310 4.65 7.88 -12.61
CA TYR A 310 6.00 7.65 -12.09
C TYR A 310 7.07 7.69 -13.19
N GLY A 311 6.68 7.78 -14.46
CA GLY A 311 7.58 7.72 -15.60
C GLY A 311 8.25 6.34 -15.78
N ILE A 312 7.59 5.28 -15.30
CA ILE A 312 8.12 3.90 -15.35
C ILE A 312 7.53 3.06 -16.49
N ILE A 313 6.32 3.39 -16.93
CA ILE A 313 5.70 2.80 -18.13
C ILE A 313 5.75 3.88 -19.23
N PRO A 314 6.40 3.60 -20.38
CA PRO A 314 6.39 4.55 -21.49
C PRO A 314 4.95 4.76 -21.96
N GLN A 315 4.55 6.03 -22.06
CA GLN A 315 3.27 6.39 -22.66
C GLN A 315 3.46 6.48 -24.18
N PRO A 316 2.46 6.06 -24.97
CA PRO A 316 2.52 6.23 -26.41
C PRO A 316 2.50 7.73 -26.76
N VAL A 317 3.42 8.17 -27.62
CA VAL A 317 3.54 9.55 -28.12
C VAL A 317 3.30 9.57 -29.62
N GLU A 318 2.49 10.52 -30.09
CA GLU A 318 2.33 10.76 -31.53
C GLU A 318 3.53 11.57 -32.06
N GLU A 319 4.16 11.05 -33.10
CA GLU A 319 5.29 11.66 -33.80
C GLU A 319 4.93 11.86 -35.27
N GLU A 320 5.00 13.10 -35.73
CA GLU A 320 4.88 13.43 -37.15
C GLU A 320 6.25 13.31 -37.84
N SER A 321 6.27 12.67 -39.01
CA SER A 321 7.49 12.55 -39.81
C SER A 321 7.18 12.66 -41.29
N ASP A 322 7.91 13.55 -41.96
CA ASP A 322 7.84 13.75 -43.39
C ASP A 322 8.79 12.82 -44.13
N TYR A 323 8.28 12.11 -45.14
CA TYR A 323 9.09 11.30 -46.03
C TYR A 323 8.99 11.82 -47.46
N TYR A 324 10.15 12.15 -48.06
CA TYR A 324 10.21 12.59 -49.46
C TYR A 324 10.17 11.37 -50.39
N CYS A 325 9.11 11.27 -51.20
CA CYS A 325 8.96 10.18 -52.17
C CYS A 325 9.46 10.65 -53.55
N ASP A 326 10.67 10.21 -53.92
CA ASP A 326 11.34 10.62 -55.16
C ASP A 326 10.55 10.25 -56.43
N GLU A 327 9.84 9.13 -56.40
CA GLU A 327 9.02 8.64 -57.53
C GLU A 327 7.79 9.50 -57.84
N ARG A 328 7.29 10.26 -56.86
CA ARG A 328 6.08 11.10 -57.01
C ARG A 328 6.36 12.59 -56.89
N GLN A 329 7.58 13.01 -56.57
CA GLN A 329 7.93 14.41 -56.23
C GLN A 329 6.99 15.02 -55.19
N THR A 330 6.53 14.22 -54.23
CA THR A 330 5.60 14.66 -53.18
C THR A 330 6.12 14.25 -51.81
N THR A 331 5.99 15.16 -50.83
CA THR A 331 6.15 14.85 -49.41
C THR A 331 4.91 14.11 -48.92
N ILE A 332 5.10 12.95 -48.30
CA ILE A 332 4.02 12.20 -47.66
C ILE A 332 4.17 12.37 -46.15
N GLU A 333 3.20 13.04 -45.54
CA GLU A 333 3.08 13.09 -44.07
C GLU A 333 2.73 11.69 -43.55
N ARG A 334 3.53 11.20 -42.61
CA ARG A 334 3.25 9.96 -41.89
C ARG A 334 3.22 10.26 -40.40
N ILE A 335 2.14 9.85 -39.75
CA ILE A 335 2.04 9.89 -38.30
C ILE A 335 2.48 8.54 -37.76
N TYR A 336 3.31 8.57 -36.73
CA TYR A 336 3.76 7.40 -35.99
C TYR A 336 3.29 7.53 -34.55
N LEU A 337 3.02 6.41 -33.91
CA LEU A 337 2.90 6.30 -32.46
C LEU A 337 4.14 5.55 -31.95
N SER A 338 4.89 6.17 -31.03
CA SER A 338 6.08 5.59 -30.41
C SER A 338 5.84 5.27 -28.94
N CYS A 339 6.39 4.15 -28.45
CA CYS A 339 6.32 3.73 -27.05
C CYS A 339 7.62 2.99 -26.70
N GLY A 340 8.51 3.64 -25.94
CA GLY A 340 9.86 3.14 -25.71
C GLY A 340 10.64 3.03 -27.03
N ASP A 341 11.30 1.89 -27.28
CA ASP A 341 12.04 1.65 -28.53
C ASP A 341 11.14 1.21 -29.70
N THR A 342 9.83 1.14 -29.49
CA THR A 342 8.87 0.67 -30.48
C THR A 342 8.20 1.84 -31.19
N ARG A 343 8.05 1.75 -32.52
CA ARG A 343 7.43 2.78 -33.36
C ARG A 343 6.49 2.13 -34.37
N VAL A 344 5.23 2.55 -34.40
CA VAL A 344 4.19 2.02 -35.29
C VAL A 344 3.62 3.15 -36.13
N GLN A 345 3.55 2.98 -37.45
CA GLN A 345 2.92 3.96 -38.33
C GLN A 345 1.40 3.88 -38.20
N ILE A 346 0.72 5.02 -38.11
CA ILE A 346 -0.74 5.09 -38.01
C ILE A 346 -1.34 5.85 -39.19
N ASP A 347 -2.58 5.48 -39.55
CA ASP A 347 -3.39 6.23 -40.50
C ASP A 347 -4.00 7.46 -39.77
N PRO A 348 -3.68 8.70 -40.18
CA PRO A 348 -4.22 9.93 -39.58
C PRO A 348 -5.75 10.00 -39.57
N HIS A 349 -6.41 9.25 -40.46
CA HIS A 349 -7.86 9.24 -40.61
C HIS A 349 -8.55 8.10 -39.86
N SER A 350 -7.77 7.17 -39.27
CA SER A 350 -8.30 6.12 -38.40
C SER A 350 -8.59 6.67 -37.01
N LYS A 351 -9.85 6.56 -36.56
CA LYS A 351 -10.23 6.84 -35.15
C LYS A 351 -9.85 5.71 -34.18
N GLU A 352 -9.30 4.61 -34.69
CA GLU A 352 -8.94 3.44 -33.89
C GLU A 352 -7.43 3.37 -33.67
N THR A 353 -7.02 3.21 -32.41
CA THR A 353 -5.64 2.87 -32.06
C THR A 353 -5.27 1.53 -32.72
N PRO A 354 -4.17 1.44 -33.49
CA PRO A 354 -3.76 0.21 -34.14
C PRO A 354 -3.72 -0.96 -33.16
N GLN A 355 -4.20 -2.12 -33.59
CA GLN A 355 -4.12 -3.36 -32.79
C GLN A 355 -2.68 -3.62 -32.32
N GLU A 356 -1.71 -3.21 -33.14
CA GLU A 356 -0.29 -3.29 -32.86
C GLU A 356 0.18 -2.45 -31.67
N LEU A 357 -0.52 -1.39 -31.26
CA LEU A 357 -0.22 -0.65 -30.02
C LEU A 357 -0.90 -1.26 -28.80
N ARG A 358 -2.12 -1.82 -28.98
CA ARG A 358 -2.83 -2.52 -27.90
C ARG A 358 -2.07 -3.77 -27.44
N GLN A 359 -1.27 -4.39 -28.32
CA GLN A 359 -0.39 -5.51 -27.97
C GLN A 359 0.86 -5.08 -27.19
N TYR A 360 1.41 -3.86 -27.36
CA TYR A 360 2.55 -3.38 -26.55
C TYR A 360 2.13 -2.88 -25.17
N GLN A 361 0.86 -2.50 -25.01
CA GLN A 361 0.22 -2.30 -23.70
C GLN A 361 -0.15 -3.63 -23.01
N ARG A 362 0.10 -4.77 -23.68
CA ARG A 362 -0.27 -6.11 -23.26
C ARG A 362 0.99 -6.94 -23.01
N PRO A 363 1.43 -7.08 -21.75
CA PRO A 363 2.66 -7.78 -21.42
C PRO A 363 2.54 -9.31 -21.62
N ASP A 364 1.36 -9.78 -22.03
CA ASP A 364 1.03 -11.17 -22.34
C ASP A 364 1.36 -11.62 -23.76
N LEU A 365 1.70 -10.72 -24.69
CA LEU A 365 2.02 -11.15 -26.06
C LEU A 365 3.49 -11.00 -26.44
N HIS A 366 4.22 -10.02 -25.91
CA HIS A 366 5.62 -9.77 -26.34
C HIS A 366 6.62 -9.40 -25.22
N GLY A 367 6.66 -10.17 -24.14
CA GLY A 367 7.97 -10.45 -23.50
C GLY A 367 8.59 -9.36 -22.59
N TYR A 368 7.89 -8.94 -21.53
CA TYR A 368 8.55 -8.55 -20.26
C TYR A 368 8.27 -9.57 -19.14
N SER A 369 8.22 -10.84 -19.52
CA SER A 369 8.27 -11.96 -18.59
C SER A 369 9.28 -12.94 -19.14
N VAL A 370 10.30 -13.27 -18.34
CA VAL A 370 11.36 -14.25 -18.65
C VAL A 370 10.81 -15.70 -18.71
N PHE A 371 9.52 -15.86 -18.98
CA PHE A 371 8.77 -17.13 -19.00
C PHE A 371 7.86 -17.31 -20.20
N HIS A 372 8.06 -16.56 -21.28
CA HIS A 372 7.25 -16.77 -22.48
C HIS A 372 7.61 -18.04 -23.29
N GLN A 373 8.67 -18.77 -22.92
CA GLN A 373 9.06 -19.99 -23.63
C GLN A 373 8.35 -21.27 -23.15
N GLU A 374 7.64 -21.27 -22.03
CA GLU A 374 7.08 -22.51 -21.45
C GLU A 374 5.61 -22.80 -21.83
N ILE A 375 4.88 -21.87 -22.44
CA ILE A 375 3.50 -22.14 -22.91
C ILE A 375 3.48 -22.83 -24.29
N TYR A 376 4.49 -22.60 -25.13
CA TYR A 376 4.58 -23.26 -26.45
C TYR A 376 4.86 -24.77 -26.35
N GLN A 377 5.48 -25.24 -25.26
CA GLN A 377 5.73 -26.67 -25.04
C GLN A 377 4.56 -27.42 -24.37
N PHE A 378 3.56 -26.71 -23.83
CA PHE A 378 2.36 -27.34 -23.25
C PHE A 378 1.23 -27.51 -24.28
N MET A 379 1.37 -26.94 -25.47
CA MET A 379 0.34 -26.92 -26.54
C MET A 379 0.65 -27.84 -27.74
N GLN A 380 1.69 -28.65 -27.68
CA GLN A 380 1.86 -29.82 -28.56
C GLN A 380 2.07 -31.03 -27.64
N GLU A 381 1.18 -32.00 -27.51
CA GLU A 381 0.49 -32.77 -28.54
C GLU A 381 -0.97 -33.09 -28.15
N PRO A 382 -1.82 -33.50 -29.12
CA PRO A 382 -1.96 -34.93 -29.36
C PRO A 382 -1.86 -35.33 -30.85
N THR A 383 -0.99 -36.31 -31.11
CA THR A 383 -1.06 -37.36 -32.14
C THR A 383 -1.88 -37.12 -33.42
N LEU A 384 -1.19 -37.18 -34.56
CA LEU A 384 -1.71 -37.89 -35.74
C LEU A 384 -0.66 -38.90 -36.24
N SER A 385 -1.01 -40.17 -36.05
CA SER A 385 -0.57 -41.28 -36.87
C SER A 385 -0.79 -40.95 -38.36
N GLN A 386 0.24 -41.10 -39.19
CA GLN A 386 0.17 -41.79 -40.49
C GLN A 386 1.57 -41.92 -41.11
N LYS A 387 2.16 -43.10 -40.98
CA LYS A 387 2.59 -43.91 -42.12
C LYS A 387 2.45 -45.39 -41.77
#